data_AF-A0A6L6QLP7-F1
#
_entry.id   AF-A0A6L6QLP7-F1
#
_cell.length_a   1.000
_cell.length_b   1.000
_cell.length_c   1.000
_cell.angle_alpha   90.00
_cell.angle_beta   90.00
_cell.angle_gamma   90.00
#
_symmetry.space_group_name_H-M   'P 1'
#
loop_
_entity.id
_entity.type
_entity.pdbx_description
1 polymer ?
#
loop_
_entity_poly.entity_id
_entity_poly.type
_entity_poly.pdbx_seq_one_letter_code
_entity_poly.pdbx_strand_id
1 'polypeptide(L)'
;MGTAPRIRQQPGVDPCPGLLPDGDGTVRCRLLAAAIDTQYWRAGRPGYRPADCDPLQHCRGDDDRLRAPFRPHGRAALAPCAGGLYRVRRLAGVDALRQRPCAGAGSPERGDGGHPQHLPGVLEHSDRHAGRLRCSCRHRHDQLARQPGGLCQPLPGGRYQGRHAQHRQRHAAAGGQPGSRWHTGDAVCWPQRGNAVKTGREILSELFNAALRAADPLDTIAAHLPPPPKGRTVIIGAGKASARMAQGVERRWHGSLSGVVVTRYGHGAPTRQVEVIEAGHPVPDDASQAAARRMLSAVRGLGPDDMVLCLMSGGGSALMSLPAAGITLQQKQDINKALLRSGAPIGDINIVRKHLSAIKGGRLALACGQARVVTLVLSDVPGDDPAVVASGPTLADASTAADALRILQQYGIDIPAEVRDVLEDPALETPKPGDPRLARNSVAVIATARHALQAAADVARAEGLRPLVLSDRVEGEARNVAVSHAALVQGVIEHGSPLRPPCVILSGGETSVTVQGTGRGGRNAEYLLALAVAFQSVPGVYAIACDTDGIDGTEDNAGAVLGPDTLQRAVDLGLDARALLDNNDGYSFFAALGDLVVTGPTRTNVNDFRAILVI
;
A
#
# COMPACT_ATOMS: atom_id res chain seq x y z
N MET A 1 -58.42 -37.02 -11.00
CA MET A 1 -57.86 -38.36 -10.68
C MET A 1 -56.53 -38.50 -11.43
N GLY A 2 -55.70 -39.50 -11.10
CA GLY A 2 -54.42 -39.73 -11.78
C GLY A 2 -54.57 -40.28 -13.21
N THR A 3 -53.49 -40.60 -13.94
CA THR A 3 -52.07 -40.73 -13.54
C THR A 3 -51.08 -40.31 -14.64
N ALA A 4 -49.84 -40.04 -14.25
CA ALA A 4 -48.65 -40.01 -15.13
C ALA A 4 -48.34 -41.43 -15.70
N PRO A 5 -47.34 -41.66 -16.61
CA PRO A 5 -46.24 -40.76 -17.00
C PRO A 5 -45.80 -40.77 -18.50
N ARG A 6 -44.86 -39.88 -18.87
CA ARG A 6 -43.54 -40.26 -19.45
C ARG A 6 -42.60 -39.07 -19.65
N ILE A 7 -41.30 -39.38 -19.68
CA ILE A 7 -40.16 -38.45 -19.76
C ILE A 7 -40.02 -37.88 -21.18
N ARG A 8 -39.67 -36.59 -21.31
CA ARG A 8 -39.03 -36.03 -22.51
C ARG A 8 -37.55 -35.75 -22.22
N GLN A 9 -36.66 -36.21 -23.09
CA GLN A 9 -35.28 -35.74 -23.13
C GLN A 9 -35.19 -34.49 -24.02
N GLN A 10 -34.20 -33.64 -23.77
CA GLN A 10 -33.89 -32.46 -24.59
C GLN A 10 -32.95 -32.83 -25.75
N PRO A 11 -33.10 -32.22 -26.94
CA PRO A 11 -32.11 -32.34 -28.01
C PRO A 11 -31.01 -31.27 -27.91
N GLY A 12 -29.76 -31.71 -28.10
CA GLY A 12 -28.69 -31.00 -28.84
C GLY A 12 -28.30 -29.57 -28.46
N VAL A 13 -27.10 -29.43 -27.91
CA VAL A 13 -26.23 -28.27 -28.13
C VAL A 13 -25.04 -28.77 -28.98
N ASP A 14 -24.76 -28.11 -30.10
CA ASP A 14 -23.64 -28.50 -30.98
C ASP A 14 -22.27 -28.09 -30.38
N PRO A 15 -21.20 -28.87 -30.62
CA PRO A 15 -19.90 -28.63 -30.02
C PRO A 15 -19.03 -27.65 -30.82
N CYS A 16 -18.30 -26.77 -30.12
CA CYS A 16 -17.15 -26.07 -30.71
C CYS A 16 -16.00 -27.06 -31.01
N PRO A 17 -15.25 -26.87 -32.13
CA PRO A 17 -14.19 -27.78 -32.53
C PRO A 17 -12.88 -27.52 -31.77
N GLY A 18 -12.06 -28.58 -31.59
CA GLY A 18 -10.64 -28.40 -31.24
C GLY A 18 -10.04 -29.32 -30.19
N LEU A 19 -10.22 -30.64 -30.28
CA LEU A 19 -9.29 -31.64 -29.71
C LEU A 19 -9.57 -33.03 -30.31
N LEU A 20 -8.60 -33.59 -31.04
CA LEU A 20 -8.62 -34.99 -31.47
C LEU A 20 -7.95 -35.87 -30.40
N PRO A 21 -8.45 -37.09 -30.12
CA PRO A 21 -7.81 -38.01 -29.21
C PRO A 21 -6.72 -38.83 -29.93
N ASP A 22 -5.46 -38.62 -29.58
CA ASP A 22 -4.39 -39.56 -29.95
C ASP A 22 -4.55 -40.87 -29.18
N GLY A 23 -4.65 -41.97 -29.91
CA GLY A 23 -4.96 -43.29 -29.40
C GLY A 23 -3.77 -44.04 -28.78
N ASP A 24 -3.21 -43.53 -27.68
CA ASP A 24 -2.42 -44.36 -26.75
C ASP A 24 -2.40 -43.73 -25.34
N GLY A 25 -3.05 -44.39 -24.37
CA GLY A 25 -3.55 -43.79 -23.11
C GLY A 25 -2.48 -43.31 -22.11
N THR A 26 -1.75 -42.24 -22.43
CA THR A 26 -0.56 -41.78 -21.69
C THR A 26 -0.62 -40.29 -21.36
N VAL A 27 -0.99 -39.93 -20.13
CA VAL A 27 -1.04 -38.52 -19.68
C VAL A 27 0.39 -38.00 -19.42
N ARG A 28 0.84 -37.01 -20.19
CA ARG A 28 2.07 -36.26 -19.94
C ARG A 28 1.79 -34.93 -19.22
N CYS A 29 2.03 -34.88 -17.92
CA CYS A 29 2.05 -33.61 -17.18
C CYS A 29 3.22 -32.74 -17.65
N ARG A 30 2.94 -31.56 -18.22
CA ARG A 30 3.95 -30.50 -18.35
C ARG A 30 4.09 -29.79 -17.00
N LEU A 31 5.25 -29.92 -16.37
CA LEU A 31 5.64 -29.03 -15.28
C LEU A 31 5.90 -27.63 -15.86
N LEU A 32 5.20 -26.61 -15.35
CA LEU A 32 5.63 -25.23 -15.52
C LEU A 32 6.85 -25.00 -14.61
N ALA A 33 8.04 -24.93 -15.21
CA ALA A 33 9.21 -24.39 -14.52
C ALA A 33 9.09 -22.86 -14.50
N ALA A 34 8.77 -22.29 -13.34
CA ALA A 34 8.77 -20.84 -13.18
C ALA A 34 10.20 -20.30 -13.32
N ALA A 35 10.40 -19.33 -14.21
CA ALA A 35 11.68 -18.67 -14.38
C ALA A 35 11.92 -17.71 -13.20
N ILE A 36 13.03 -17.88 -12.49
CA ILE A 36 13.53 -16.91 -11.51
C ILE A 36 14.32 -15.86 -12.30
N ASP A 37 13.75 -14.68 -12.53
CA ASP A 37 14.45 -13.61 -13.24
C ASP A 37 15.40 -12.85 -12.29
N THR A 38 16.70 -13.06 -12.47
CA THR A 38 17.76 -12.47 -11.64
C THR A 38 18.16 -11.07 -12.14
N GLN A 39 17.30 -10.08 -11.92
CA GLN A 39 17.62 -8.67 -12.22
C GLN A 39 18.45 -8.00 -11.11
N TYR A 40 19.70 -8.46 -10.95
CA TYR A 40 20.77 -7.70 -10.29
C TYR A 40 22.05 -7.77 -11.14
N TRP A 41 22.84 -6.68 -11.10
CA TRP A 41 24.02 -6.40 -11.94
C TRP A 41 23.78 -6.04 -13.41
N ARG A 42 23.77 -4.73 -13.69
CA ARG A 42 24.71 -4.09 -14.65
C ARG A 42 24.71 -2.56 -14.57
N ALA A 43 25.42 -2.02 -13.57
CA ALA A 43 25.90 -0.64 -13.63
C ALA A 43 27.17 -0.57 -14.48
N GLY A 44 27.03 -0.29 -15.77
CA GLY A 44 28.16 -0.22 -16.72
C GLY A 44 28.65 1.20 -16.98
N ARG A 45 29.93 1.48 -16.68
CA ARG A 45 30.64 2.62 -17.31
C ARG A 45 31.09 2.22 -18.73
N PRO A 46 31.19 3.18 -19.68
CA PRO A 46 31.28 2.86 -21.10
C PRO A 46 32.72 2.55 -21.56
N GLY A 47 32.84 1.81 -22.67
CA GLY A 47 34.05 1.86 -23.49
C GLY A 47 34.53 0.55 -24.13
N TYR A 48 33.77 -0.02 -25.09
CA TYR A 48 34.33 -0.50 -26.37
C TYR A 48 33.20 -0.82 -27.37
N ARG A 49 33.48 -0.69 -28.67
CA ARG A 49 32.73 -1.36 -29.77
C ARG A 49 33.66 -2.43 -30.36
N PRO A 50 33.10 -3.52 -30.92
CA PRO A 50 33.25 -3.71 -32.36
C PRO A 50 31.90 -3.98 -33.04
N ALA A 51 31.92 -4.24 -34.34
CA ALA A 51 30.75 -4.31 -35.21
C ALA A 51 30.68 -5.61 -36.02
N ASP A 52 29.47 -5.90 -36.49
CA ASP A 52 29.09 -6.61 -37.73
C ASP A 52 29.51 -8.08 -37.99
N CYS A 53 28.72 -8.70 -38.89
CA CYS A 53 28.95 -9.96 -39.63
C CYS A 53 28.79 -11.31 -38.89
N ASP A 54 27.53 -11.78 -38.89
CA ASP A 54 27.12 -13.20 -39.08
C ASP A 54 27.32 -13.61 -40.58
N PRO A 55 27.18 -14.87 -41.05
CA PRO A 55 27.15 -16.19 -40.40
C PRO A 55 28.15 -17.24 -40.98
N LEU A 56 28.11 -18.47 -40.42
CA LEU A 56 28.42 -19.78 -41.06
C LEU A 56 29.79 -20.04 -41.73
N GLN A 57 30.54 -21.02 -41.19
CA GLN A 57 30.82 -22.31 -41.88
C GLN A 57 31.49 -23.37 -40.96
N HIS A 58 31.57 -24.62 -41.44
CA HIS A 58 32.23 -25.74 -40.76
C HIS A 58 33.76 -25.68 -40.86
N CYS A 59 34.47 -26.26 -39.88
CA CYS A 59 35.41 -27.37 -40.17
C CYS A 59 35.81 -28.17 -38.91
N ARG A 60 36.44 -29.34 -39.13
CA ARG A 60 37.09 -30.19 -38.12
C ARG A 60 38.60 -29.91 -38.11
N GLY A 61 39.33 -30.30 -37.07
CA GLY A 61 40.80 -30.35 -37.11
C GLY A 61 41.44 -30.53 -35.72
N ASP A 62 42.14 -31.65 -35.54
CA ASP A 62 42.76 -32.12 -34.30
C ASP A 62 44.12 -31.46 -33.94
N ASP A 63 44.76 -32.02 -32.90
CA ASP A 63 46.19 -32.00 -32.54
C ASP A 63 46.83 -30.84 -31.72
N ASP A 64 46.70 -30.98 -30.39
CA ASP A 64 47.75 -31.45 -29.45
C ASP A 64 49.02 -30.58 -29.10
N ARG A 65 49.49 -30.80 -27.85
CA ARG A 65 50.84 -30.59 -27.24
C ARG A 65 51.33 -29.25 -26.62
N LEU A 66 51.72 -29.41 -25.33
CA LEU A 66 52.96 -28.94 -24.67
C LEU A 66 53.11 -27.42 -24.33
N ARG A 67 52.97 -26.96 -23.07
CA ARG A 67 53.79 -27.33 -21.88
C ARG A 67 53.22 -26.74 -20.55
N ALA A 68 53.73 -27.25 -19.43
CA ALA A 68 53.46 -26.83 -18.04
C ALA A 68 54.69 -26.04 -17.46
N PRO A 69 54.79 -25.60 -16.17
CA PRO A 69 53.95 -25.95 -15.00
C PRO A 69 53.71 -24.88 -13.87
N PHE A 70 53.07 -25.35 -12.79
CA PHE A 70 53.13 -24.91 -11.36
C PHE A 70 52.22 -23.78 -10.78
N ARG A 71 51.12 -24.23 -10.14
CA ARG A 71 50.47 -23.79 -8.86
C ARG A 71 50.01 -22.31 -8.67
N PRO A 72 48.82 -22.11 -8.07
CA PRO A 72 48.73 -22.03 -6.59
C PRO A 72 47.70 -23.01 -5.96
N HIS A 73 47.27 -22.75 -4.72
CA HIS A 73 46.52 -23.65 -3.84
C HIS A 73 44.99 -23.50 -3.89
N GLY A 74 44.26 -24.57 -3.54
CA GLY A 74 43.15 -24.44 -2.57
C GLY A 74 41.78 -25.04 -2.91
N ARG A 75 41.49 -26.21 -2.31
CA ARG A 75 40.16 -26.77 -1.98
C ARG A 75 39.19 -27.18 -3.11
N ALA A 76 39.11 -28.51 -3.26
CA ALA A 76 37.88 -29.32 -3.37
C ALA A 76 36.84 -28.98 -4.46
N ALA A 77 36.88 -29.76 -5.54
CA ALA A 77 35.72 -30.04 -6.39
C ALA A 77 35.32 -31.51 -6.24
N LEU A 78 34.01 -31.81 -6.18
CA LEU A 78 33.45 -33.14 -6.40
C LEU A 78 32.07 -33.04 -7.07
N ALA A 79 31.93 -33.72 -8.20
CA ALA A 79 30.71 -33.98 -8.94
C ALA A 79 31.02 -35.09 -9.98
N PRO A 80 30.02 -35.77 -10.58
CA PRO A 80 28.68 -36.09 -10.09
C PRO A 80 28.44 -37.62 -10.06
N CYS A 81 27.27 -38.05 -9.58
CA CYS A 81 26.72 -39.39 -9.86
C CYS A 81 25.22 -39.26 -10.20
N ALA A 82 24.68 -40.19 -11.00
CA ALA A 82 23.36 -40.05 -11.62
C ALA A 82 22.47 -41.30 -11.48
N GLY A 83 21.15 -41.12 -11.66
CA GLY A 83 20.17 -42.19 -11.91
C GLY A 83 19.29 -42.58 -10.72
N GLY A 84 17.99 -42.81 -10.98
CA GLY A 84 17.05 -43.34 -9.98
C GLY A 84 15.60 -42.90 -10.17
N LEU A 85 14.83 -43.60 -11.02
CA LEU A 85 13.36 -43.46 -11.11
C LEU A 85 12.67 -44.39 -10.10
N TYR A 86 11.69 -43.89 -9.33
CA TYR A 86 10.70 -44.74 -8.65
C TYR A 86 9.28 -44.15 -8.63
N ARG A 87 8.28 -45.06 -8.61
CA ARG A 87 6.85 -44.75 -8.70
C ARG A 87 6.29 -44.22 -7.37
N VAL A 88 5.41 -43.23 -7.44
CA VAL A 88 4.41 -42.97 -6.39
C VAL A 88 3.28 -44.00 -6.51
N ARG A 89 2.85 -44.59 -5.40
CA ARG A 89 1.68 -45.47 -5.31
C ARG A 89 0.68 -44.88 -4.32
N ARG A 90 -0.56 -44.63 -4.75
CA ARG A 90 -1.64 -44.24 -3.83
C ARG A 90 -1.93 -45.39 -2.87
N LEU A 91 -2.16 -45.07 -1.61
CA LEU A 91 -3.03 -45.81 -0.70
C LEU A 91 -3.91 -44.81 0.05
N ALA A 92 -5.10 -45.27 0.48
CA ALA A 92 -6.05 -44.47 1.22
C ALA A 92 -6.74 -45.36 2.27
N GLY A 93 -6.98 -44.77 3.46
CA GLY A 93 -8.06 -45.18 4.36
C GLY A 93 -7.71 -46.13 5.53
N VAL A 94 -8.47 -45.88 6.60
CA VAL A 94 -9.02 -46.85 7.58
C VAL A 94 -8.09 -47.37 8.70
N ASP A 95 -8.23 -46.69 9.84
CA ASP A 95 -8.52 -47.19 11.20
C ASP A 95 -7.58 -48.14 11.99
N ALA A 96 -7.09 -47.54 13.09
CA ALA A 96 -7.33 -47.94 14.48
C ALA A 96 -6.41 -48.95 15.22
N LEU A 97 -6.57 -48.90 16.56
CA LEU A 97 -5.96 -49.74 17.62
C LEU A 97 -4.44 -49.54 17.85
N ARG A 98 -3.89 -49.73 19.06
CA ARG A 98 -4.28 -49.45 20.47
C ARG A 98 -3.06 -49.84 21.35
N GLN A 99 -3.00 -49.35 22.60
CA GLN A 99 -2.07 -49.80 23.69
C GLN A 99 -0.55 -49.53 23.41
N ARG A 100 0.15 -48.63 24.10
CA ARG A 100 0.60 -48.54 25.53
C ARG A 100 1.75 -49.51 25.93
N PRO A 101 2.63 -49.11 26.89
CA PRO A 101 4.06 -49.49 26.86
C PRO A 101 4.57 -50.30 28.07
N CYS A 102 5.80 -50.82 27.96
CA CYS A 102 6.75 -51.19 29.04
C CYS A 102 8.11 -51.63 28.40
N ALA A 103 9.24 -51.82 29.10
CA ALA A 103 9.86 -51.11 30.24
C ALA A 103 11.26 -51.71 30.54
N GLY A 104 12.27 -50.88 30.86
CA GLY A 104 13.58 -51.32 31.38
C GLY A 104 14.50 -52.05 30.38
N ALA A 105 15.74 -52.44 30.73
CA ALA A 105 16.66 -52.00 31.80
C ALA A 105 18.08 -52.55 31.50
N GLY A 106 19.16 -51.95 32.04
CA GLY A 106 20.49 -52.61 32.04
C GLY A 106 21.71 -51.70 31.83
N SER A 107 22.33 -51.28 32.93
CA SER A 107 23.78 -50.99 33.05
C SER A 107 24.40 -52.16 33.88
N PRO A 108 25.72 -52.22 34.23
CA PRO A 108 26.85 -51.30 33.93
C PRO A 108 28.15 -52.04 33.51
N GLU A 109 29.29 -51.33 33.46
CA GLU A 109 30.50 -51.61 34.29
C GLU A 109 31.63 -50.56 34.04
N ARG A 110 32.35 -50.19 35.12
CA ARG A 110 33.76 -49.71 35.33
C ARG A 110 34.52 -49.03 34.15
N GLY A 111 35.39 -48.02 34.35
CA GLY A 111 36.05 -47.39 35.51
C GLY A 111 37.33 -46.68 34.99
N ASP A 112 38.17 -45.95 35.74
CA ASP A 112 38.20 -45.40 37.10
C ASP A 112 39.30 -44.29 37.14
N GLY A 113 39.35 -43.36 38.12
CA GLY A 113 40.51 -42.45 38.24
C GLY A 113 40.37 -41.08 38.97
N GLY A 114 40.62 -41.07 40.28
CA GLY A 114 41.50 -40.07 40.93
C GLY A 114 40.98 -38.65 41.26
N HIS A 115 40.53 -38.44 42.51
CA HIS A 115 40.37 -37.11 43.15
C HIS A 115 41.65 -36.70 43.92
N PRO A 116 41.92 -35.38 44.10
CA PRO A 116 41.61 -34.63 45.35
C PRO A 116 40.87 -33.28 45.08
N GLN A 117 40.71 -32.29 46.00
CA GLN A 117 40.19 -32.27 47.39
C GLN A 117 39.84 -30.82 47.88
N HIS A 118 38.97 -30.73 48.89
CA HIS A 118 38.81 -29.70 49.96
C HIS A 118 38.64 -28.16 49.74
N LEU A 119 37.41 -27.72 50.02
CA LEU A 119 37.00 -26.53 50.84
C LEU A 119 37.23 -26.81 52.37
N PRO A 120 37.03 -25.89 53.38
CA PRO A 120 36.07 -24.74 53.43
C PRO A 120 36.37 -23.48 54.33
N GLY A 121 35.45 -22.49 54.32
CA GLY A 121 35.03 -21.68 55.51
C GLY A 121 35.69 -20.31 55.79
N VAL A 122 35.19 -19.37 56.63
CA VAL A 122 33.87 -19.05 57.28
C VAL A 122 33.92 -17.54 57.72
N LEU A 123 32.75 -16.91 58.03
CA LEU A 123 32.43 -15.60 58.70
C LEU A 123 31.69 -14.61 57.75
N GLU A 124 30.47 -14.11 58.04
CA GLU A 124 30.01 -13.16 59.10
C GLU A 124 30.60 -11.74 58.94
N HIS A 125 29.90 -10.60 59.08
CA HIS A 125 28.46 -10.22 59.25
C HIS A 125 28.37 -8.66 59.06
N SER A 126 27.28 -7.88 59.01
CA SER A 126 25.79 -7.97 58.97
C SER A 126 25.27 -6.53 58.61
N ASP A 127 23.99 -6.10 58.49
CA ASP A 127 22.64 -6.69 58.51
C ASP A 127 21.62 -5.74 57.80
N ARG A 128 20.36 -6.20 57.63
CA ARG A 128 19.05 -5.50 57.60
C ARG A 128 18.91 -4.01 57.20
N HIS A 129 18.00 -3.78 56.23
CA HIS A 129 16.65 -3.28 56.57
C HIS A 129 15.58 -3.75 55.58
N ALA A 130 14.35 -4.00 56.05
CA ALA A 130 13.22 -4.41 55.22
C ALA A 130 11.94 -3.64 55.59
N GLY A 131 11.14 -3.27 54.59
CA GLY A 131 9.86 -2.57 54.77
C GLY A 131 8.82 -3.07 53.77
N ARG A 132 7.98 -4.04 54.17
CA ARG A 132 6.85 -4.51 53.36
C ARG A 132 5.59 -3.74 53.72
N LEU A 133 5.04 -2.96 52.78
CA LEU A 133 3.68 -2.45 52.89
C LEU A 133 2.73 -3.29 52.04
N ARG A 134 1.91 -4.13 52.69
CA ARG A 134 0.67 -4.65 52.10
C ARG A 134 -0.41 -3.59 52.30
N CYS A 135 -1.00 -3.08 51.23
CA CYS A 135 -2.25 -2.32 51.34
C CYS A 135 -3.43 -3.24 51.01
N SER A 136 -4.23 -3.56 52.01
CA SER A 136 -5.45 -4.36 51.86
C SER A 136 -6.66 -3.53 52.26
N CYS A 137 -7.43 -3.08 51.27
CA CYS A 137 -8.69 -2.37 51.48
C CYS A 137 -9.84 -3.14 50.80
N ARG A 138 -10.54 -3.97 51.58
CA ARG A 138 -11.91 -4.41 51.28
C ARG A 138 -12.85 -3.73 52.27
N HIS A 139 -13.83 -3.00 51.75
CA HIS A 139 -15.18 -2.71 52.30
C HIS A 139 -15.66 -1.40 51.67
N ARG A 140 -16.71 -1.42 50.84
CA ARG A 140 -18.07 -1.72 51.31
C ARG A 140 -18.94 -2.35 50.23
N HIS A 141 -20.00 -3.04 50.65
CA HIS A 141 -21.19 -3.17 49.80
C HIS A 141 -21.92 -1.83 49.81
N ASP A 142 -22.64 -1.52 48.74
CA ASP A 142 -23.96 -0.91 48.86
C ASP A 142 -24.92 -1.55 47.85
N GLN A 143 -26.15 -1.74 48.28
CA GLN A 143 -27.25 -2.25 47.47
C GLN A 143 -28.18 -1.08 47.15
N LEU A 144 -28.50 -0.85 45.88
CA LEU A 144 -29.74 -0.16 45.50
C LEU A 144 -30.29 -0.79 44.23
N ALA A 145 -31.63 -0.86 44.14
CA ALA A 145 -32.33 -1.65 43.14
C ALA A 145 -33.56 -0.90 42.61
N ARG A 146 -33.81 -1.02 41.30
CA ARG A 146 -35.09 -0.79 40.57
C ARG A 146 -35.73 0.60 40.77
N GLN A 147 -36.06 1.34 39.71
CA GLN A 147 -37.14 0.98 38.77
C GLN A 147 -36.98 1.67 37.39
N PRO A 148 -37.70 1.22 36.35
CA PRO A 148 -37.71 1.80 35.01
C PRO A 148 -38.97 2.64 34.69
N GLY A 149 -38.88 3.53 33.69
CA GLY A 149 -40.04 4.15 33.04
C GLY A 149 -39.75 5.54 32.45
N GLY A 150 -40.18 5.81 31.21
CA GLY A 150 -39.99 7.13 30.58
C GLY A 150 -39.94 7.14 29.05
N LEU A 151 -41.00 6.71 28.37
CA LEU A 151 -41.17 6.91 26.93
C LEU A 151 -41.51 8.37 26.62
N CYS A 152 -40.82 8.98 25.65
CA CYS A 152 -41.35 10.12 24.89
C CYS A 152 -40.65 10.22 23.53
N GLN A 153 -41.42 10.34 22.44
CA GLN A 153 -40.94 10.59 21.07
C GLN A 153 -41.32 12.03 20.62
N PRO A 154 -40.71 12.56 19.54
CA PRO A 154 -40.60 14.01 19.33
C PRO A 154 -41.74 14.64 18.53
N LEU A 155 -41.85 15.97 18.61
CA LEU A 155 -42.56 16.82 17.65
C LEU A 155 -41.67 18.01 17.20
N PRO A 156 -41.95 18.66 16.04
CA PRO A 156 -40.89 19.23 15.21
C PRO A 156 -40.97 20.74 14.95
N GLY A 157 -39.91 21.27 14.32
CA GLY A 157 -40.00 22.42 13.42
C GLY A 157 -39.46 23.74 13.97
N GLY A 158 -38.40 24.27 13.33
CA GLY A 158 -37.84 25.59 13.63
C GLY A 158 -36.87 26.06 12.56
N ARG A 159 -37.37 26.71 11.51
CA ARG A 159 -36.50 27.41 10.52
C ARG A 159 -35.98 28.71 11.15
N TYR A 160 -34.69 28.99 11.00
CA TYR A 160 -34.15 30.33 11.25
C TYR A 160 -33.20 30.77 10.12
N GLN A 161 -33.52 31.89 9.48
CA GLN A 161 -32.62 32.70 8.67
C GLN A 161 -32.52 34.07 9.37
N GLY A 162 -31.32 34.56 9.68
CA GLY A 162 -31.16 35.73 10.57
C GLY A 162 -29.82 36.45 10.41
N ARG A 163 -29.78 37.40 9.47
CA ARG A 163 -28.65 38.22 9.01
C ARG A 163 -27.81 38.96 10.08
N HIS A 164 -26.49 39.05 9.81
CA HIS A 164 -25.57 40.20 9.98
C HIS A 164 -25.61 41.16 11.20
N ALA A 165 -24.49 41.21 11.94
CA ALA A 165 -23.72 42.43 12.33
C ALA A 165 -22.31 41.95 12.79
N GLN A 166 -21.14 42.41 12.31
CA GLN A 166 -20.46 43.71 12.53
C GLN A 166 -20.61 44.22 13.99
N HIS A 167 -19.56 44.59 14.75
CA HIS A 167 -18.37 45.36 14.36
C HIS A 167 -17.24 45.38 15.43
N ARG A 168 -15.99 45.64 14.98
CA ARG A 168 -14.81 46.24 15.68
C ARG A 168 -14.00 45.47 16.74
N GLN A 169 -12.68 45.68 16.64
CA GLN A 169 -11.63 45.31 17.59
C GLN A 169 -11.43 46.40 18.66
N ARG A 170 -10.64 46.09 19.71
CA ARG A 170 -9.52 46.96 20.13
C ARG A 170 -8.47 46.21 20.97
N HIS A 171 -7.22 46.66 20.88
CA HIS A 171 -6.11 46.20 21.71
C HIS A 171 -6.00 47.01 23.01
N ALA A 172 -5.36 46.43 24.02
CA ALA A 172 -4.63 47.18 25.05
C ALA A 172 -3.35 46.41 25.41
N ALA A 173 -2.24 47.12 25.58
CA ALA A 173 -0.97 46.58 26.06
C ALA A 173 -0.25 47.65 26.87
N ALA A 174 0.28 47.27 28.03
CA ALA A 174 1.15 48.08 28.87
C ALA A 174 2.03 47.13 29.70
N GLY A 175 3.24 47.55 30.04
CA GLY A 175 4.18 46.74 30.81
C GLY A 175 4.89 47.56 31.89
N GLY A 176 5.52 46.86 32.83
CA GLY A 176 6.36 47.45 33.87
C GLY A 176 6.94 46.38 34.79
N GLN A 177 8.26 46.37 34.97
CA GLN A 177 8.91 45.66 36.06
C GLN A 177 8.91 46.56 37.32
N PRO A 178 9.04 45.99 38.53
CA PRO A 178 10.39 45.96 39.13
C PRO A 178 10.67 44.74 40.03
N GLY A 179 11.94 44.60 40.44
CA GLY A 179 12.31 44.03 41.74
C GLY A 179 12.72 42.56 41.76
N SER A 180 14.04 42.31 41.81
CA SER A 180 14.60 40.99 42.06
C SER A 180 14.69 40.66 43.56
N ARG A 181 14.15 39.52 43.98
CA ARG A 181 14.57 38.81 45.20
C ARG A 181 14.68 37.32 44.91
N TRP A 182 15.82 36.73 45.25
CA TRP A 182 16.04 35.29 45.19
C TRP A 182 15.63 34.67 46.53
N HIS A 183 14.64 33.77 46.51
CA HIS A 183 14.38 32.84 47.61
C HIS A 183 14.49 31.41 47.06
N THR A 184 15.34 30.62 47.69
CA THR A 184 15.60 29.22 47.36
C THR A 184 14.62 28.30 48.09
N GLY A 185 14.11 27.29 47.39
CA GLY A 185 13.52 26.12 48.01
C GLY A 185 12.02 26.19 48.25
N ASP A 186 11.25 25.95 47.18
CA ASP A 186 10.06 25.11 47.28
C ASP A 186 9.97 24.25 46.01
N ALA A 187 9.96 22.93 46.18
CA ALA A 187 9.93 21.99 45.06
C ALA A 187 8.48 21.85 44.57
N VAL A 188 8.09 22.69 43.60
CA VAL A 188 6.78 22.60 42.94
C VAL A 188 6.64 21.23 42.30
N CYS A 189 5.96 20.33 43.02
CA CYS A 189 5.70 18.97 42.57
C CYS A 189 4.60 19.02 41.50
N TRP A 190 5.03 19.20 40.25
CA TRP A 190 4.14 19.07 39.09
C TRP A 190 3.40 17.73 39.21
N PRO A 191 2.06 17.72 39.17
CA PRO A 191 1.33 16.46 39.21
C PRO A 191 1.74 15.66 37.98
N GLN A 192 2.43 14.53 38.21
CA GLN A 192 2.72 13.61 37.12
C GLN A 192 1.39 13.23 36.49
N ARG A 193 1.26 13.46 35.18
CA ARG A 193 0.11 12.94 34.43
C ARG A 193 0.20 11.42 34.56
N GLY A 194 -0.67 10.84 35.39
CA GLY A 194 -0.80 9.39 35.46
C GLY A 194 -1.14 8.90 34.06
N ASN A 195 -0.19 8.22 33.43
CA ASN A 195 -0.34 7.82 32.04
C ASN A 195 -1.47 6.78 32.00
N ALA A 196 -2.63 7.17 31.47
CA ALA A 196 -3.75 6.27 31.32
C ALA A 196 -3.31 5.10 30.44
N VAL A 197 -3.60 3.86 30.88
CA VAL A 197 -3.23 2.67 30.12
C VAL A 197 -4.10 2.63 28.87
N LYS A 198 -3.51 3.00 27.73
CA LYS A 198 -4.17 3.01 26.43
C LYS A 198 -4.63 1.61 26.08
N THR A 199 -5.84 1.50 25.55
CA THR A 199 -6.36 0.28 24.94
C THR A 199 -5.62 -0.03 23.63
N GLY A 200 -5.67 -1.28 23.18
CA GLY A 200 -5.08 -1.67 21.89
C GLY A 200 -5.68 -0.89 20.70
N ARG A 201 -6.96 -0.50 20.79
CA ARG A 201 -7.62 0.34 19.77
C ARG A 201 -7.09 1.77 19.76
N GLU A 202 -6.85 2.38 20.93
CA GLU A 202 -6.27 3.74 21.00
C GLU A 202 -4.84 3.74 20.44
N ILE A 203 -4.02 2.75 20.81
CA ILE A 203 -2.66 2.57 20.25
C ILE A 203 -2.72 2.48 18.72
N LEU A 204 -3.49 1.54 18.16
CA LEU A 204 -3.61 1.39 16.70
C LEU A 204 -4.13 2.66 16.02
N SER A 205 -5.03 3.40 16.67
CA SER A 205 -5.52 4.69 16.17
C SER A 205 -4.42 5.75 16.16
N GLU A 206 -3.56 5.82 17.18
CA GLU A 206 -2.41 6.72 17.22
C GLU A 206 -1.37 6.37 16.14
N LEU A 207 -1.11 5.08 15.91
CA LEU A 207 -0.21 4.60 14.85
C LEU A 207 -0.70 5.03 13.46
N PHE A 208 -1.99 4.82 13.16
CA PHE A 208 -2.57 5.26 11.88
C PHE A 208 -2.58 6.79 11.75
N ASN A 209 -2.90 7.52 12.80
CA ASN A 209 -2.81 8.98 12.81
C ASN A 209 -1.36 9.48 12.64
N ALA A 210 -0.35 8.75 13.09
CA ALA A 210 1.06 9.06 12.84
C ALA A 210 1.45 8.84 11.37
N ALA A 211 0.99 7.73 10.78
CA ALA A 211 1.15 7.43 9.36
C ALA A 211 0.51 8.52 8.48
N LEU A 212 -0.74 8.93 8.78
CA LEU A 212 -1.42 10.01 8.05
C LEU A 212 -0.71 11.37 8.16
N ARG A 213 -0.22 11.75 9.36
CA ARG A 213 0.56 12.99 9.54
C ARG A 213 1.87 12.98 8.74
N ALA A 214 2.59 11.86 8.72
CA ALA A 214 3.82 11.73 7.96
C ALA A 214 3.62 11.71 6.43
N ALA A 215 2.40 11.43 5.98
CA ALA A 215 1.99 11.52 4.58
C ALA A 215 1.26 12.84 4.24
N ASP A 216 1.07 13.78 5.17
CA ASP A 216 0.26 14.98 4.93
C ASP A 216 1.02 16.00 4.04
N PRO A 217 0.58 16.27 2.80
CA PRO A 217 1.22 17.28 1.94
C PRO A 217 1.05 18.70 2.45
N LEU A 218 0.15 18.94 3.40
CA LEU A 218 -0.07 20.25 3.97
C LEU A 218 1.14 20.78 4.74
N ASP A 219 1.98 19.89 5.29
CA ASP A 219 3.17 20.24 6.04
C ASP A 219 4.46 19.66 5.44
N THR A 220 4.46 18.42 4.95
CA THR A 220 5.66 17.78 4.35
C THR A 220 6.21 18.54 3.15
N ILE A 221 5.34 19.14 2.31
CA ILE A 221 5.74 19.84 1.08
C ILE A 221 6.73 20.99 1.33
N ALA A 222 6.72 21.57 2.53
CA ALA A 222 7.55 22.71 2.93
C ALA A 222 9.05 22.49 2.68
N ALA A 223 9.55 21.28 2.96
CA ALA A 223 10.96 20.92 2.82
C ALA A 223 11.41 20.76 1.35
N HIS A 224 10.48 20.74 0.41
CA HIS A 224 10.71 20.46 -1.01
C HIS A 224 10.35 21.63 -1.93
N LEU A 225 9.91 22.77 -1.38
CA LEU A 225 9.62 23.96 -2.16
C LEU A 225 10.91 24.59 -2.70
N PRO A 226 11.04 24.80 -4.02
CA PRO A 226 12.13 25.61 -4.57
C PRO A 226 11.96 27.09 -4.20
N PRO A 227 13.02 27.92 -4.29
CA PRO A 227 12.85 29.37 -4.20
C PRO A 227 11.98 29.88 -5.38
N PRO A 228 11.21 30.96 -5.20
CA PRO A 228 10.46 31.57 -6.29
C PRO A 228 11.36 31.99 -7.47
N PRO A 229 10.86 31.89 -8.71
CA PRO A 229 11.57 32.33 -9.90
C PRO A 229 11.52 33.87 -10.05
N LYS A 230 12.18 34.41 -11.08
CA LYS A 230 12.07 35.84 -11.43
C LYS A 230 10.70 36.17 -12.07
N GLY A 231 10.16 35.25 -12.85
CA GLY A 231 8.86 35.37 -13.51
C GLY A 231 7.73 34.83 -12.63
N ARG A 232 6.73 34.22 -13.26
CA ARG A 232 5.53 33.68 -12.60
C ARG A 232 5.78 32.27 -12.11
N THR A 233 5.05 31.88 -11.06
CA THR A 233 4.90 30.47 -10.67
C THR A 233 3.53 29.98 -11.12
N VAL A 234 3.49 28.91 -11.92
CA VAL A 234 2.25 28.23 -12.31
C VAL A 234 2.20 26.87 -11.63
N ILE A 235 1.17 26.63 -10.82
CA ILE A 235 0.85 25.30 -10.28
C ILE A 235 0.04 24.52 -11.31
N ILE A 236 0.46 23.28 -11.55
CA ILE A 236 -0.38 22.22 -12.14
C ILE A 236 -0.39 21.01 -11.22
N GLY A 237 -1.38 20.14 -11.31
CA GLY A 237 -1.39 18.95 -10.45
C GLY A 237 -2.59 18.04 -10.67
N ALA A 238 -2.37 16.74 -10.42
CA ALA A 238 -3.41 15.73 -10.51
C ALA A 238 -3.23 14.66 -9.43
N GLY A 239 -4.34 14.22 -8.84
CA GLY A 239 -4.40 13.09 -7.92
C GLY A 239 -5.14 13.39 -6.61
N LYS A 240 -5.44 12.34 -5.84
CA LYS A 240 -6.25 12.39 -4.60
C LYS A 240 -5.77 13.48 -3.61
N ALA A 241 -4.46 13.70 -3.55
CA ALA A 241 -3.83 14.65 -2.63
C ALA A 241 -3.53 16.04 -3.23
N SER A 242 -3.68 16.22 -4.55
CA SER A 242 -3.16 17.39 -5.27
C SER A 242 -3.75 18.72 -4.82
N ALA A 243 -5.03 18.75 -4.43
CA ALA A 243 -5.66 19.93 -3.84
C ALA A 243 -5.05 20.34 -2.47
N ARG A 244 -4.68 19.36 -1.63
CA ARG A 244 -4.03 19.62 -0.33
C ARG A 244 -2.54 19.96 -0.49
N MET A 245 -1.88 19.41 -1.51
CA MET A 245 -0.56 19.87 -1.96
C MET A 245 -0.61 21.35 -2.35
N ALA A 246 -1.55 21.76 -3.22
CA ALA A 246 -1.70 23.16 -3.63
C ALA A 246 -1.94 24.10 -2.44
N GLN A 247 -2.82 23.72 -1.50
CA GLN A 247 -3.01 24.46 -0.24
C GLN A 247 -1.71 24.54 0.59
N GLY A 248 -0.92 23.45 0.64
CA GLY A 248 0.38 23.41 1.32
C GLY A 248 1.40 24.38 0.72
N VAL A 249 1.41 24.54 -0.62
CA VAL A 249 2.21 25.55 -1.33
C VAL A 249 1.72 26.96 -0.98
N GLU A 250 0.42 27.26 -1.15
CA GLU A 250 -0.14 28.61 -0.94
C GLU A 250 0.06 29.17 0.48
N ARG A 251 0.19 28.30 1.49
CA ARG A 251 0.52 28.71 2.87
C ARG A 251 1.96 29.18 3.05
N ARG A 252 2.88 28.83 2.14
CA ARG A 252 4.33 29.02 2.26
C ARG A 252 4.97 29.71 1.04
N TRP A 253 4.21 29.97 -0.01
CA TRP A 253 4.68 30.65 -1.21
C TRP A 253 4.64 32.17 -1.04
N HIS A 254 5.78 32.82 -1.24
CA HIS A 254 5.95 34.26 -1.06
C HIS A 254 6.26 34.96 -2.40
N GLY A 255 5.49 34.63 -3.44
CA GLY A 255 5.63 35.19 -4.79
C GLY A 255 4.35 35.05 -5.61
N SER A 256 4.37 35.60 -6.83
CA SER A 256 3.23 35.54 -7.76
C SER A 256 2.89 34.10 -8.13
N LEU A 257 1.62 33.72 -7.96
CA LEU A 257 1.15 32.35 -8.06
C LEU A 257 -0.20 32.29 -8.77
N SER A 258 -0.31 31.39 -9.74
CA SER A 258 -1.57 30.98 -10.37
C SER A 258 -1.53 29.48 -10.62
N GLY A 259 -2.64 28.85 -10.99
CA GLY A 259 -2.62 27.44 -11.35
C GLY A 259 -3.96 26.76 -11.39
N VAL A 260 -3.92 25.46 -11.70
CA VAL A 260 -5.07 24.56 -11.69
C VAL A 260 -4.63 23.16 -11.25
N VAL A 261 -5.35 22.56 -10.29
CA VAL A 261 -5.16 21.18 -9.86
C VAL A 261 -6.46 20.40 -9.94
N VAL A 262 -6.37 19.08 -10.12
CA VAL A 262 -7.53 18.18 -10.14
C VAL A 262 -7.44 17.09 -9.07
N THR A 263 -8.55 16.85 -8.39
CA THR A 263 -8.72 15.77 -7.40
C THR A 263 -10.06 15.03 -7.61
N ARG A 264 -10.31 13.97 -6.84
CA ARG A 264 -11.57 13.21 -6.84
C ARG A 264 -12.71 14.06 -6.27
N TYR A 265 -13.95 13.79 -6.68
CA TYR A 265 -15.14 14.35 -6.03
C TYR A 265 -15.11 14.23 -4.50
N GLY A 266 -15.47 15.30 -3.81
CA GLY A 266 -15.43 15.43 -2.34
C GLY A 266 -14.03 15.61 -1.72
N HIS A 267 -12.94 15.55 -2.50
CA HIS A 267 -11.56 15.63 -2.00
C HIS A 267 -10.92 17.02 -2.17
N GLY A 268 -11.64 17.99 -2.72
CA GLY A 268 -11.21 19.39 -2.86
C GLY A 268 -10.80 20.03 -1.53
N ALA A 269 -9.85 20.97 -1.60
CA ALA A 269 -9.33 21.71 -0.46
C ALA A 269 -9.37 23.23 -0.73
N PRO A 270 -9.64 24.08 0.26
CA PRO A 270 -9.79 25.52 0.02
C PRO A 270 -8.44 26.19 -0.27
N THR A 271 -8.31 26.68 -1.50
CA THR A 271 -7.19 27.48 -2.03
C THR A 271 -7.58 28.96 -2.18
N ARG A 272 -6.63 29.81 -2.58
CA ARG A 272 -6.78 31.28 -2.73
C ARG A 272 -6.56 31.77 -4.16
N GLN A 273 -5.66 31.12 -4.90
CA GLN A 273 -5.17 31.51 -6.23
C GLN A 273 -5.12 30.32 -7.21
N VAL A 274 -4.99 29.09 -6.70
CA VAL A 274 -5.05 27.86 -7.50
C VAL A 274 -6.50 27.41 -7.69
N GLU A 275 -6.91 27.23 -8.94
CA GLU A 275 -8.20 26.62 -9.32
C GLU A 275 -8.22 25.13 -8.92
N VAL A 276 -9.22 24.68 -8.17
CA VAL A 276 -9.38 23.27 -7.80
C VAL A 276 -10.58 22.70 -8.54
N ILE A 277 -10.33 21.71 -9.39
CA ILE A 277 -11.36 20.97 -10.13
C ILE A 277 -11.55 19.60 -9.46
N GLU A 278 -12.78 19.14 -9.35
CA GLU A 278 -13.09 17.76 -8.98
C GLU A 278 -13.52 16.95 -10.21
N ALA A 279 -13.10 15.69 -10.31
CA ALA A 279 -13.29 14.85 -11.49
C ALA A 279 -13.38 13.34 -11.17
N GLY A 280 -13.68 12.55 -12.21
CA GLY A 280 -13.92 11.11 -12.14
C GLY A 280 -12.70 10.26 -11.79
N HIS A 281 -12.86 9.39 -10.78
CA HIS A 281 -11.91 8.36 -10.37
C HIS A 281 -12.65 7.14 -9.81
N PRO A 282 -12.30 5.89 -10.20
CA PRO A 282 -11.12 5.49 -11.00
C PRO A 282 -11.30 5.57 -12.52
N VAL A 283 -12.49 5.88 -13.03
CA VAL A 283 -12.76 6.04 -14.47
C VAL A 283 -12.77 7.53 -14.84
N PRO A 284 -12.06 7.97 -15.91
CA PRO A 284 -12.11 9.36 -16.37
C PRO A 284 -13.49 9.76 -16.92
N ASP A 285 -13.96 10.94 -16.53
CA ASP A 285 -15.16 11.60 -17.06
C ASP A 285 -14.81 12.87 -17.87
N ASP A 286 -15.83 13.64 -18.25
CA ASP A 286 -15.64 14.89 -18.99
C ASP A 286 -14.92 15.96 -18.16
N ALA A 287 -15.10 15.95 -16.82
CA ALA A 287 -14.35 16.83 -15.92
C ALA A 287 -12.85 16.48 -15.92
N SER A 288 -12.48 15.19 -15.98
CA SER A 288 -11.10 14.75 -16.16
C SER A 288 -10.48 15.21 -17.48
N GLN A 289 -11.28 15.38 -18.54
CA GLN A 289 -10.81 15.97 -19.80
C GLN A 289 -10.73 17.50 -19.73
N ALA A 290 -11.72 18.16 -19.13
CA ALA A 290 -11.76 19.62 -18.96
C ALA A 290 -10.57 20.11 -18.12
N ALA A 291 -10.30 19.47 -16.98
CA ALA A 291 -9.14 19.75 -16.13
C ALA A 291 -7.81 19.57 -16.89
N ALA A 292 -7.70 18.50 -17.68
CA ALA A 292 -6.51 18.23 -18.48
C ALA A 292 -6.28 19.29 -19.59
N ARG A 293 -7.35 19.77 -20.23
CA ARG A 293 -7.29 20.91 -21.17
C ARG A 293 -6.91 22.21 -20.45
N ARG A 294 -7.46 22.46 -19.26
CA ARG A 294 -7.20 23.64 -18.42
C ARG A 294 -5.73 23.71 -18.00
N MET A 295 -5.15 22.61 -17.50
CA MET A 295 -3.72 22.50 -17.18
C MET A 295 -2.83 22.72 -18.41
N LEU A 296 -3.14 22.08 -19.54
CA LEU A 296 -2.38 22.28 -20.79
C LEU A 296 -2.45 23.74 -21.28
N SER A 297 -3.56 24.44 -21.03
CA SER A 297 -3.68 25.88 -21.32
C SER A 297 -2.91 26.76 -20.35
N ALA A 298 -2.74 26.35 -19.09
CA ALA A 298 -2.06 27.14 -18.05
C ALA A 298 -0.53 27.18 -18.21
N VAL A 299 0.07 26.15 -18.82
CA VAL A 299 1.53 26.05 -19.04
C VAL A 299 2.02 26.56 -20.39
N ARG A 300 1.12 26.93 -21.31
CA ARG A 300 1.48 27.46 -22.63
C ARG A 300 1.93 28.91 -22.54
N GLY A 301 2.96 29.27 -23.32
CA GLY A 301 3.46 30.64 -23.37
C GLY A 301 4.26 31.08 -22.14
N LEU A 302 4.89 30.14 -21.44
CA LEU A 302 5.81 30.42 -20.33
C LEU A 302 7.25 30.61 -20.83
N GLY A 303 7.95 31.59 -20.26
CA GLY A 303 9.32 31.97 -20.61
C GLY A 303 10.41 31.27 -19.78
N PRO A 304 11.70 31.48 -20.08
CA PRO A 304 12.81 30.86 -19.37
C PRO A 304 12.94 31.33 -17.90
N ASP A 305 12.37 32.48 -17.56
CA ASP A 305 12.27 33.03 -16.19
C ASP A 305 10.99 32.60 -15.45
N ASP A 306 10.02 31.96 -16.09
CA ASP A 306 8.85 31.36 -15.42
C ASP A 306 9.19 29.97 -14.86
N MET A 307 8.39 29.49 -13.90
CA MET A 307 8.50 28.14 -13.34
C MET A 307 7.12 27.48 -13.21
N VAL A 308 7.08 26.17 -13.52
CA VAL A 308 5.92 25.30 -13.29
C VAL A 308 6.20 24.41 -12.08
N LEU A 309 5.32 24.47 -11.08
CA LEU A 309 5.33 23.56 -9.94
C LEU A 309 4.25 22.49 -10.15
N CYS A 310 4.67 21.25 -10.39
CA CYS A 310 3.82 20.13 -10.75
C CYS A 310 3.57 19.25 -9.51
N LEU A 311 2.31 19.14 -9.07
CA LEU A 311 1.90 18.53 -7.82
C LEU A 311 1.15 17.21 -8.10
N MET A 312 1.89 16.10 -8.17
CA MET A 312 1.37 14.80 -8.59
C MET A 312 1.15 13.86 -7.41
N SER A 313 0.05 13.12 -7.48
CA SER A 313 -0.28 12.07 -6.50
C SER A 313 -1.17 11.00 -7.14
N GLY A 314 -1.50 9.99 -6.35
CA GLY A 314 -2.32 8.87 -6.76
C GLY A 314 -3.63 9.18 -7.48
N GLY A 315 -4.04 8.30 -8.38
CA GLY A 315 -5.25 8.47 -9.20
C GLY A 315 -5.17 9.56 -10.29
N GLY A 316 -4.09 10.36 -10.35
CA GLY A 316 -3.91 11.41 -11.37
C GLY A 316 -4.00 10.91 -12.82
N SER A 317 -3.73 9.62 -13.04
CA SER A 317 -3.89 8.94 -14.34
C SER A 317 -5.32 9.02 -14.87
N ALA A 318 -6.33 8.92 -14.00
CA ALA A 318 -7.75 9.03 -14.37
C ALA A 318 -8.26 10.48 -14.35
N LEU A 319 -7.87 11.24 -13.33
CA LEU A 319 -8.32 12.61 -13.09
C LEU A 319 -7.81 13.63 -14.13
N MET A 320 -6.72 13.33 -14.83
CA MET A 320 -6.15 14.21 -15.86
C MET A 320 -5.99 13.43 -17.18
N SER A 321 -7.09 13.30 -17.93
CA SER A 321 -7.15 12.46 -19.13
C SER A 321 -7.42 13.25 -20.41
N LEU A 322 -6.34 13.58 -21.13
CA LEU A 322 -6.42 14.09 -22.50
C LEU A 322 -5.93 12.99 -23.49
N PRO A 323 -6.72 12.64 -24.52
CA PRO A 323 -6.24 11.89 -25.68
C PRO A 323 -5.12 12.63 -26.42
N ALA A 324 -4.44 11.96 -27.35
CA ALA A 324 -3.62 12.63 -28.35
C ALA A 324 -4.49 13.35 -29.39
N ALA A 325 -3.90 14.20 -30.25
CA ALA A 325 -4.60 14.69 -31.44
C ALA A 325 -5.00 13.49 -32.34
N GLY A 326 -6.12 13.60 -33.06
CA GLY A 326 -6.69 12.47 -33.83
C GLY A 326 -7.50 11.46 -33.00
N ILE A 327 -7.25 11.32 -31.69
CA ILE A 327 -7.89 10.29 -30.84
C ILE A 327 -9.03 10.88 -30.00
N THR A 328 -10.18 10.20 -29.99
CA THR A 328 -11.33 10.55 -29.13
C THR A 328 -11.18 10.05 -27.69
N LEU A 329 -11.95 10.61 -26.74
CA LEU A 329 -12.00 10.10 -25.37
C LEU A 329 -12.57 8.66 -25.32
N GLN A 330 -13.55 8.37 -26.17
CA GLN A 330 -14.19 7.06 -26.27
C GLN A 330 -13.20 5.97 -26.69
N GLN A 331 -12.48 6.15 -27.81
CA GLN A 331 -11.44 5.20 -28.27
C GLN A 331 -10.40 4.93 -27.16
N LYS A 332 -9.96 5.99 -26.47
CA LYS A 332 -9.00 5.89 -25.36
C LYS A 332 -9.56 5.12 -24.14
N GLN A 333 -10.84 5.33 -23.80
CA GLN A 333 -11.51 4.57 -22.76
C GLN A 333 -11.67 3.09 -23.16
N ASP A 334 -12.05 2.80 -24.40
CA ASP A 334 -12.34 1.44 -24.85
C ASP A 334 -11.09 0.58 -25.01
N ILE A 335 -9.98 1.15 -25.51
CA ILE A 335 -8.67 0.47 -25.50
C ILE A 335 -8.23 0.17 -24.06
N ASN A 336 -8.43 1.09 -23.11
CA ASN A 336 -8.13 0.83 -21.69
C ASN A 336 -9.07 -0.25 -21.09
N LYS A 337 -10.35 -0.31 -21.48
CA LYS A 337 -11.27 -1.40 -21.07
C LYS A 337 -10.83 -2.74 -21.65
N ALA A 338 -10.37 -2.78 -22.90
CA ALA A 338 -9.85 -3.99 -23.54
C ALA A 338 -8.60 -4.52 -22.83
N LEU A 339 -7.62 -3.65 -22.57
CA LEU A 339 -6.39 -3.98 -21.81
C LEU A 339 -6.67 -4.53 -20.40
N LEU A 340 -7.65 -3.96 -19.70
CA LEU A 340 -8.08 -4.48 -18.39
C LEU A 340 -8.76 -5.85 -18.50
N ARG A 341 -9.59 -6.06 -19.53
CA ARG A 341 -10.28 -7.34 -19.79
C ARG A 341 -9.33 -8.45 -20.26
N SER A 342 -8.25 -8.11 -20.94
CA SER A 342 -7.23 -9.07 -21.38
C SER A 342 -6.23 -9.45 -20.28
N GLY A 343 -6.39 -8.92 -19.06
CA GLY A 343 -5.47 -9.17 -17.94
C GLY A 343 -4.07 -8.61 -18.16
N ALA A 344 -3.92 -7.54 -18.95
CA ALA A 344 -2.61 -6.94 -19.21
C ALA A 344 -1.99 -6.36 -17.91
N PRO A 345 -0.70 -6.61 -17.62
CA PRO A 345 -0.03 -6.03 -16.45
C PRO A 345 -0.11 -4.50 -16.44
N ILE A 346 -0.24 -3.90 -15.26
CA ILE A 346 -0.44 -2.44 -15.12
C ILE A 346 0.68 -1.60 -15.76
N GLY A 347 1.89 -2.16 -15.89
CA GLY A 347 3.00 -1.61 -16.67
C GLY A 347 2.69 -1.46 -18.15
N ASP A 348 2.22 -2.53 -18.81
CA ASP A 348 1.83 -2.54 -20.22
C ASP A 348 0.67 -1.56 -20.48
N ILE A 349 -0.34 -1.54 -19.58
CA ILE A 349 -1.43 -0.57 -19.66
C ILE A 349 -0.90 0.87 -19.52
N ASN A 350 0.10 1.11 -18.66
CA ASN A 350 0.75 2.41 -18.55
C ASN A 350 1.50 2.82 -19.81
N ILE A 351 2.23 1.91 -20.47
CA ILE A 351 2.94 2.19 -21.73
C ILE A 351 1.97 2.67 -22.80
N VAL A 352 0.87 1.93 -23.04
CA VAL A 352 -0.16 2.33 -24.00
C VAL A 352 -0.84 3.65 -23.59
N ARG A 353 -1.20 3.82 -22.31
CA ARG A 353 -1.84 5.05 -21.80
C ARG A 353 -0.98 6.31 -21.94
N LYS A 354 0.35 6.19 -21.87
CA LYS A 354 1.28 7.30 -22.14
C LYS A 354 1.26 7.68 -23.61
N HIS A 355 1.43 6.72 -24.52
CA HIS A 355 1.55 7.00 -25.95
C HIS A 355 0.24 7.58 -26.53
N LEU A 356 -0.93 7.08 -26.13
CA LEU A 356 -2.25 7.60 -26.51
C LEU A 356 -2.66 8.93 -25.82
N SER A 357 -1.74 9.85 -25.51
CA SER A 357 -2.04 11.02 -24.67
C SER A 357 -1.25 12.29 -25.01
N ALA A 358 -1.94 13.42 -25.20
CA ALA A 358 -1.30 14.71 -25.42
C ALA A 358 -0.45 15.24 -24.24
N ILE A 359 -0.52 14.62 -23.05
CA ILE A 359 0.06 15.16 -21.80
C ILE A 359 0.77 14.15 -20.89
N LYS A 360 0.54 12.84 -21.05
CA LYS A 360 1.25 11.79 -20.28
C LYS A 360 2.59 11.45 -20.93
N GLY A 361 3.50 10.82 -20.17
CA GLY A 361 4.86 10.49 -20.64
C GLY A 361 5.61 11.74 -21.08
N GLY A 362 5.80 12.70 -20.17
CA GLY A 362 6.61 13.91 -20.37
C GLY A 362 6.05 14.98 -21.32
N ARG A 363 5.00 14.69 -22.10
CA ARG A 363 4.45 15.66 -23.07
C ARG A 363 3.91 16.94 -22.43
N LEU A 364 3.47 16.93 -21.16
CA LEU A 364 3.08 18.15 -20.44
C LEU A 364 4.30 18.99 -20.02
N ALA A 365 5.46 18.40 -19.72
CA ALA A 365 6.70 19.16 -19.54
C ALA A 365 7.16 19.81 -20.85
N LEU A 366 7.04 19.13 -21.99
CA LEU A 366 7.32 19.76 -23.30
C LEU A 366 6.39 20.95 -23.58
N ALA A 367 5.14 20.88 -23.16
CA ALA A 367 4.18 21.99 -23.28
C ALA A 367 4.51 23.22 -22.40
N CYS A 368 5.38 23.08 -21.40
CA CYS A 368 5.89 24.19 -20.58
C CYS A 368 6.95 25.05 -21.31
N GLY A 369 7.41 24.63 -22.49
CA GLY A 369 8.34 25.38 -23.31
C GLY A 369 9.73 25.51 -22.68
N GLN A 370 10.14 26.74 -22.37
CA GLN A 370 11.44 27.01 -21.72
C GLN A 370 11.35 27.09 -20.20
N ALA A 371 10.15 27.14 -19.61
CA ALA A 371 9.98 27.29 -18.17
C ALA A 371 10.53 26.09 -17.39
N ARG A 372 11.11 26.34 -16.21
CA ARG A 372 11.62 25.26 -15.36
C ARG A 372 10.44 24.48 -14.78
N VAL A 373 10.42 23.15 -14.92
CA VAL A 373 9.41 22.30 -14.25
C VAL A 373 10.01 21.66 -13.00
N VAL A 374 9.36 21.86 -11.86
CA VAL A 374 9.67 21.19 -10.59
C VAL A 374 8.50 20.27 -10.25
N THR A 375 8.72 18.96 -10.22
CA THR A 375 7.67 17.96 -9.96
C THR A 375 7.81 17.41 -8.54
N LEU A 376 6.81 17.65 -7.71
CA LEU A 376 6.69 17.09 -6.37
C LEU A 376 5.66 15.96 -6.40
N VAL A 377 6.05 14.78 -5.89
CA VAL A 377 5.28 13.54 -6.02
C VAL A 377 4.94 12.97 -4.65
N LEU A 378 3.66 12.70 -4.42
CA LEU A 378 3.17 11.92 -3.30
C LEU A 378 2.87 10.51 -3.81
N SER A 379 3.69 9.54 -3.41
CA SER A 379 3.77 8.22 -4.07
C SER A 379 2.77 7.22 -3.48
N ASP A 380 1.93 6.70 -4.36
CA ASP A 380 1.03 5.58 -4.18
C ASP A 380 1.42 4.37 -5.05
N VAL A 381 2.67 4.30 -5.52
CA VAL A 381 3.14 3.26 -6.44
C VAL A 381 4.19 2.38 -5.77
N PRO A 382 3.97 1.05 -5.66
CA PRO A 382 4.99 0.09 -5.26
C PRO A 382 6.23 0.22 -6.15
N GLY A 383 7.35 0.68 -5.58
CA GLY A 383 8.51 1.12 -6.35
C GLY A 383 8.99 2.51 -5.95
N ASP A 384 8.04 3.41 -5.72
CA ASP A 384 8.21 4.87 -5.61
C ASP A 384 8.80 5.53 -6.87
N ASP A 385 8.60 4.92 -8.05
CA ASP A 385 8.98 5.51 -9.34
C ASP A 385 8.03 6.68 -9.71
N PRO A 386 8.50 7.94 -9.70
CA PRO A 386 7.65 9.08 -10.03
C PRO A 386 7.18 9.10 -11.49
N ALA A 387 7.85 8.39 -12.42
CA ALA A 387 7.45 8.29 -13.82
C ALA A 387 6.23 7.37 -14.05
N VAL A 388 5.85 6.57 -13.05
CA VAL A 388 4.63 5.77 -13.05
C VAL A 388 3.45 6.57 -12.46
N VAL A 389 3.67 7.36 -11.41
CA VAL A 389 2.64 8.19 -10.76
C VAL A 389 2.00 9.15 -11.79
N ALA A 390 0.67 9.15 -11.86
CA ALA A 390 -0.13 9.87 -12.87
C ALA A 390 0.25 9.60 -14.36
N SER A 391 1.00 8.52 -14.63
CA SER A 391 1.68 8.23 -15.90
C SER A 391 2.73 9.28 -16.31
N GLY A 392 3.46 9.86 -15.34
CA GLY A 392 4.66 10.66 -15.56
C GLY A 392 4.50 11.86 -16.50
N PRO A 393 3.49 12.74 -16.35
CA PRO A 393 3.16 13.77 -17.34
C PRO A 393 4.28 14.81 -17.57
N THR A 394 5.11 15.04 -16.55
CA THR A 394 6.23 15.99 -16.59
C THR A 394 7.62 15.33 -16.60
N LEU A 395 7.67 14.00 -16.80
CA LEU A 395 8.88 13.18 -16.67
C LEU A 395 9.12 12.36 -17.94
N ALA A 396 10.38 12.04 -18.23
CA ALA A 396 10.74 11.27 -19.42
C ALA A 396 10.11 9.86 -19.41
N ASP A 397 9.82 9.33 -20.59
CA ASP A 397 9.30 7.97 -20.77
C ASP A 397 10.33 7.08 -21.48
N ALA A 398 10.65 5.93 -20.89
CA ALA A 398 11.65 5.01 -21.44
C ALA A 398 11.06 4.04 -22.47
N SER A 399 9.75 3.79 -22.43
CA SER A 399 9.05 2.96 -23.41
C SER A 399 8.77 3.70 -24.71
N THR A 400 8.50 2.99 -25.81
CA THR A 400 8.30 3.56 -27.15
C THR A 400 6.87 3.41 -27.67
N ALA A 401 6.52 4.17 -28.71
CA ALA A 401 5.25 3.94 -29.42
C ALA A 401 5.20 2.55 -30.08
N ALA A 402 6.35 1.99 -30.48
CA ALA A 402 6.47 0.61 -30.94
C ALA A 402 6.18 -0.42 -29.83
N ASP A 403 6.54 -0.16 -28.57
CA ASP A 403 6.12 -0.99 -27.43
C ASP A 403 4.60 -0.95 -27.24
N ALA A 404 3.98 0.23 -27.37
CA ALA A 404 2.52 0.35 -27.26
C ALA A 404 1.81 -0.45 -28.36
N LEU A 405 2.30 -0.40 -29.61
CA LEU A 405 1.79 -1.22 -30.72
C LEU A 405 1.99 -2.74 -30.47
N ARG A 406 3.19 -3.14 -30.02
CA ARG A 406 3.50 -4.53 -29.65
C ARG A 406 2.57 -5.06 -28.55
N ILE A 407 2.31 -4.26 -27.51
CA ILE A 407 1.39 -4.60 -26.42
C ILE A 407 -0.04 -4.79 -26.94
N LEU A 408 -0.54 -3.86 -27.76
CA LEU A 408 -1.88 -3.96 -28.35
C LEU A 408 -2.03 -5.24 -29.21
N GLN A 409 -1.01 -5.56 -30.01
CA GLN A 409 -0.95 -6.80 -30.79
C GLN A 409 -0.87 -8.06 -29.90
N GLN A 410 -0.05 -8.04 -28.86
CA GLN A 410 0.16 -9.14 -27.90
C GLN A 410 -1.13 -9.54 -27.18
N TYR A 411 -2.01 -8.58 -26.90
CA TYR A 411 -3.31 -8.81 -26.26
C TYR A 411 -4.48 -8.94 -27.25
N GLY A 412 -4.23 -8.93 -28.56
CA GLY A 412 -5.28 -9.06 -29.60
C GLY A 412 -6.27 -7.89 -29.61
N ILE A 413 -5.81 -6.67 -29.31
CA ILE A 413 -6.65 -5.49 -29.20
C ILE A 413 -6.64 -4.72 -30.51
N ASP A 414 -7.74 -4.85 -31.27
CA ASP A 414 -7.98 -4.07 -32.48
C ASP A 414 -8.01 -2.57 -32.18
N ILE A 415 -7.35 -1.78 -33.03
CA ILE A 415 -7.33 -0.32 -32.96
C ILE A 415 -7.80 0.31 -34.29
N PRO A 416 -8.55 1.42 -34.25
CA PRO A 416 -8.86 2.20 -35.45
C PRO A 416 -7.61 2.73 -36.15
N ALA A 417 -7.72 3.02 -37.45
CA ALA A 417 -6.60 3.52 -38.25
C ALA A 417 -6.02 4.82 -37.68
N GLU A 418 -6.86 5.74 -37.22
CA GLU A 418 -6.44 7.04 -36.66
C GLU A 418 -5.67 6.89 -35.34
N VAL A 419 -5.88 5.77 -34.64
CA VAL A 419 -5.11 5.41 -33.43
C VAL A 419 -3.77 4.78 -33.81
N ARG A 420 -3.72 4.00 -34.90
CA ARG A 420 -2.48 3.45 -35.46
C ARG A 420 -1.58 4.57 -35.97
N ASP A 421 -2.10 5.47 -36.79
CA ASP A 421 -1.36 6.60 -37.37
C ASP A 421 -0.66 7.44 -36.28
N VAL A 422 -1.36 7.68 -35.16
CA VAL A 422 -0.83 8.42 -33.99
C VAL A 422 0.24 7.66 -33.19
N LEU A 423 0.28 6.33 -33.30
CA LEU A 423 1.34 5.50 -32.71
C LEU A 423 2.51 5.25 -33.69
N GLU A 424 2.30 5.45 -34.99
CA GLU A 424 3.32 5.25 -36.03
C GLU A 424 4.00 6.58 -36.44
N ASP A 425 3.43 7.74 -36.12
CA ASP A 425 4.05 9.07 -36.29
C ASP A 425 5.22 9.34 -35.30
N PRO A 426 6.49 9.44 -35.78
CA PRO A 426 7.63 9.72 -34.92
C PRO A 426 7.61 11.12 -34.28
N ALA A 427 6.87 12.08 -34.85
CA ALA A 427 6.76 13.44 -34.30
C ALA A 427 5.90 13.51 -33.03
N LEU A 428 5.06 12.49 -32.80
CA LEU A 428 4.21 12.37 -31.60
C LEU A 428 4.87 11.57 -30.47
N GLU A 429 6.06 10.99 -30.68
CA GLU A 429 6.76 10.15 -29.70
C GLU A 429 7.04 10.87 -28.36
N THR A 430 7.03 10.13 -27.25
CA THR A 430 7.29 10.65 -25.91
C THR A 430 8.77 11.04 -25.71
N PRO A 431 9.09 12.13 -24.98
CA PRO A 431 10.47 12.51 -24.66
C PRO A 431 11.17 11.42 -23.82
N LYS A 432 12.31 10.93 -24.33
CA LYS A 432 13.07 9.82 -23.73
C LYS A 432 14.04 10.32 -22.65
N PRO A 433 14.56 9.43 -21.76
CA PRO A 433 15.57 9.81 -20.77
C PRO A 433 16.79 10.46 -21.44
N GLY A 434 17.19 11.64 -20.96
CA GLY A 434 18.27 12.43 -21.56
C GLY A 434 17.82 13.47 -22.60
N ASP A 435 16.52 13.61 -22.90
CA ASP A 435 16.00 14.69 -23.77
C ASP A 435 16.45 16.08 -23.27
N PRO A 436 17.20 16.87 -24.08
CA PRO A 436 17.70 18.19 -23.68
C PRO A 436 16.59 19.18 -23.26
N ARG A 437 15.36 19.01 -23.77
CA ARG A 437 14.20 19.85 -23.42
C ARG A 437 13.77 19.68 -21.96
N LEU A 438 14.12 18.54 -21.34
CA LEU A 438 13.85 18.24 -19.94
C LEU A 438 15.02 18.58 -19.00
N ALA A 439 16.18 19.01 -19.51
CA ALA A 439 17.40 19.16 -18.72
C ALA A 439 17.37 20.22 -17.60
N ARG A 440 16.42 21.16 -17.62
CA ARG A 440 16.19 22.13 -16.51
C ARG A 440 15.29 21.57 -15.40
N ASN A 441 14.63 20.45 -15.62
CA ASN A 441 13.55 19.97 -14.78
C ASN A 441 14.09 19.12 -13.61
N SER A 442 13.37 19.14 -12.50
CA SER A 442 13.75 18.41 -11.28
C SER A 442 12.53 17.73 -10.65
N VAL A 443 12.72 16.52 -10.11
CA VAL A 443 11.67 15.73 -9.47
C VAL A 443 12.07 15.35 -8.04
N ALA A 444 11.10 15.33 -7.12
CA ALA A 444 11.27 14.82 -5.77
C ALA A 444 10.00 14.07 -5.33
N VAL A 445 10.19 12.87 -4.76
CA VAL A 445 9.13 12.18 -4.02
C VAL A 445 9.15 12.69 -2.59
N ILE A 446 8.03 13.24 -2.12
CA ILE A 446 7.94 13.97 -0.84
C ILE A 446 7.35 13.13 0.30
N ALA A 447 6.46 12.19 -0.03
CA ALA A 447 5.96 11.18 0.89
C ALA A 447 5.65 9.87 0.15
N THR A 448 5.75 8.76 0.88
CA THR A 448 5.62 7.38 0.41
C THR A 448 4.96 6.52 1.49
N ALA A 449 4.48 5.32 1.14
CA ALA A 449 4.01 4.33 2.11
C ALA A 449 5.08 4.03 3.18
N ARG A 450 6.37 4.02 2.78
CA ARG A 450 7.50 3.77 3.68
C ARG A 450 7.69 4.88 4.73
N HIS A 451 7.48 6.15 4.38
CA HIS A 451 7.52 7.24 5.36
C HIS A 451 6.40 7.10 6.41
N ALA A 452 5.19 6.76 5.97
CA ALA A 452 4.03 6.58 6.82
C ALA A 452 4.21 5.40 7.80
N LEU A 453 4.69 4.25 7.31
CA LEU A 453 4.99 3.07 8.14
C LEU A 453 6.14 3.31 9.13
N GLN A 454 7.17 4.07 8.75
CA GLN A 454 8.25 4.43 9.67
C GLN A 454 7.76 5.35 10.80
N ALA A 455 6.94 6.35 10.50
CA ALA A 455 6.37 7.23 11.52
C ALA A 455 5.47 6.48 12.52
N ALA A 456 4.69 5.50 12.05
CA ALA A 456 3.98 4.58 12.93
C ALA A 456 4.95 3.72 13.77
N ALA A 457 6.03 3.18 13.16
CA ALA A 457 7.04 2.43 13.89
C ALA A 457 7.73 3.25 15.00
N ASP A 458 7.95 4.56 14.78
CA ASP A 458 8.55 5.44 15.79
C ASP A 458 7.59 5.79 16.94
N VAL A 459 6.29 5.96 16.67
CA VAL A 459 5.28 6.05 17.74
C VAL A 459 5.16 4.74 18.51
N ALA A 460 5.18 3.58 17.83
CA ALA A 460 5.16 2.28 18.49
C ALA A 460 6.34 2.10 19.47
N ARG A 461 7.54 2.55 19.08
CA ARG A 461 8.73 2.57 19.97
C ARG A 461 8.53 3.47 21.18
N ALA A 462 7.88 4.62 21.03
CA ALA A 462 7.58 5.53 22.13
C ALA A 462 6.57 4.93 23.14
N GLU A 463 5.62 4.13 22.65
CA GLU A 463 4.69 3.34 23.49
C GLU A 463 5.31 2.05 24.06
N GLY A 464 6.64 1.85 23.92
CA GLY A 464 7.37 0.68 24.42
C GLY A 464 7.17 -0.61 23.62
N LEU A 465 6.47 -0.54 22.48
CA LEU A 465 6.27 -1.68 21.58
C LEU A 465 7.48 -1.85 20.66
N ARG A 466 7.73 -3.10 20.24
CA ARG A 466 8.68 -3.39 19.15
C ARG A 466 7.94 -3.42 17.81
N PRO A 467 8.24 -2.51 16.86
CA PRO A 467 7.67 -2.58 15.52
C PRO A 467 8.45 -3.54 14.60
N LEU A 468 7.72 -4.30 13.79
CA LEU A 468 8.23 -5.05 12.64
C LEU A 468 7.55 -4.49 11.38
N VAL A 469 8.27 -3.72 10.57
CA VAL A 469 7.78 -3.31 9.24
C VAL A 469 8.08 -4.44 8.26
N LEU A 470 7.04 -5.13 7.77
CA LEU A 470 7.17 -6.23 6.81
C LEU A 470 7.55 -5.72 5.42
N SER A 471 6.75 -4.81 4.87
CA SER A 471 6.93 -4.23 3.54
C SER A 471 6.02 -3.00 3.35
N ASP A 472 6.50 -2.02 2.59
CA ASP A 472 5.72 -0.92 2.00
C ASP A 472 5.01 -1.32 0.69
N ARG A 473 5.14 -2.59 0.27
CA ARG A 473 4.80 -3.10 -1.07
C ARG A 473 4.10 -4.47 -0.99
N VAL A 474 3.16 -4.64 -0.06
CA VAL A 474 2.33 -5.84 0.00
C VAL A 474 1.20 -5.70 -1.01
N GLU A 475 1.25 -6.55 -2.04
CA GLU A 475 0.28 -6.63 -3.13
C GLU A 475 -0.45 -7.98 -3.14
N GLY A 476 -1.52 -8.08 -3.92
CA GLY A 476 -2.27 -9.32 -4.15
C GLY A 476 -3.59 -9.41 -3.37
N GLU A 477 -4.24 -10.56 -3.50
CA GLU A 477 -5.61 -10.78 -3.02
C GLU A 477 -5.74 -10.64 -1.49
N ALA A 478 -6.60 -9.73 -1.03
CA ALA A 478 -6.67 -9.26 0.35
C ALA A 478 -6.85 -10.39 1.38
N ARG A 479 -7.75 -11.34 1.09
CA ARG A 479 -7.99 -12.53 1.94
C ARG A 479 -6.77 -13.45 2.05
N ASN A 480 -5.93 -13.55 1.01
CA ASN A 480 -4.73 -14.39 1.02
C ASN A 480 -3.58 -13.73 1.80
N VAL A 481 -3.44 -12.41 1.68
CA VAL A 481 -2.51 -11.61 2.51
C VAL A 481 -2.90 -11.72 3.99
N ALA A 482 -4.20 -11.66 4.31
CA ALA A 482 -4.71 -11.80 5.68
C ALA A 482 -4.36 -13.15 6.31
N VAL A 483 -4.60 -14.27 5.61
CA VAL A 483 -4.20 -15.62 6.06
C VAL A 483 -2.69 -15.71 6.26
N SER A 484 -1.90 -15.12 5.36
CA SER A 484 -0.43 -15.11 5.47
C SER A 484 0.07 -14.34 6.69
N HIS A 485 -0.56 -13.20 7.01
CA HIS A 485 -0.26 -12.43 8.22
C HIS A 485 -0.77 -13.11 9.50
N ALA A 486 -1.89 -13.84 9.45
CA ALA A 486 -2.40 -14.62 10.58
C ALA A 486 -1.39 -15.69 11.04
N ALA A 487 -0.80 -16.42 10.08
CA ALA A 487 0.23 -17.43 10.36
C ALA A 487 1.51 -16.82 10.98
N LEU A 488 1.91 -15.62 10.54
CA LEU A 488 3.03 -14.89 11.14
C LEU A 488 2.73 -14.47 12.59
N VAL A 489 1.50 -14.05 12.87
CA VAL A 489 1.05 -13.70 14.23
C VAL A 489 0.96 -14.93 15.15
N GLN A 490 0.55 -16.09 14.63
CA GLN A 490 0.61 -17.37 15.36
C GLN A 490 2.06 -17.71 15.77
N GLY A 491 3.04 -17.58 14.87
CA GLY A 491 4.45 -17.75 15.19
C GLY A 491 4.99 -16.76 16.25
N VAL A 492 4.50 -15.52 16.24
CA VAL A 492 4.81 -14.51 17.26
C VAL A 492 4.27 -14.90 18.64
N ILE A 493 3.08 -15.50 18.71
CA ILE A 493 2.43 -15.91 19.96
C ILE A 493 3.02 -17.23 20.49
N GLU A 494 3.14 -18.25 19.64
CA GLU A 494 3.55 -19.59 20.05
C GLU A 494 5.06 -19.73 20.23
N HIS A 495 5.87 -18.95 19.51
CA HIS A 495 7.33 -19.10 19.48
C HIS A 495 8.09 -17.79 19.74
N GLY A 496 7.40 -16.64 19.77
CA GLY A 496 8.06 -15.35 19.94
C GLY A 496 8.94 -14.96 18.74
N SER A 497 8.58 -15.41 17.54
CA SER A 497 9.37 -15.30 16.31
C SER A 497 8.49 -14.85 15.14
N PRO A 498 8.92 -13.93 14.27
CA PRO A 498 10.24 -13.26 14.23
C PRO A 498 10.45 -12.20 15.34
N LEU A 499 9.44 -11.94 16.16
CA LEU A 499 9.47 -10.94 17.22
C LEU A 499 8.60 -11.40 18.41
N ARG A 500 8.92 -10.99 19.64
CA ARG A 500 8.15 -11.34 20.85
C ARG A 500 7.13 -10.26 21.21
N PRO A 501 5.95 -10.60 21.76
CA PRO A 501 5.04 -9.66 22.41
C PRO A 501 5.67 -8.97 23.65
N PRO A 502 5.27 -7.74 24.00
CA PRO A 502 4.43 -6.85 23.20
C PRO A 502 5.16 -6.32 21.96
N CYS A 503 4.47 -6.30 20.82
CA CYS A 503 4.99 -5.88 19.52
C CYS A 503 3.88 -5.45 18.56
N VAL A 504 4.23 -4.73 17.50
CA VAL A 504 3.32 -4.41 16.39
C VAL A 504 3.93 -4.78 15.05
N ILE A 505 3.15 -5.43 14.20
CA ILE A 505 3.51 -5.82 12.84
C ILE A 505 2.87 -4.80 11.89
N LEU A 506 3.67 -4.14 11.07
CA LEU A 506 3.27 -3.03 10.19
C LEU A 506 3.48 -3.41 8.72
N SER A 507 2.51 -3.09 7.86
CA SER A 507 2.64 -3.27 6.41
C SER A 507 1.82 -2.25 5.63
N GLY A 508 2.21 -1.98 4.38
CA GLY A 508 1.47 -1.16 3.44
C GLY A 508 1.56 -1.73 2.03
N GLY A 509 1.31 -0.92 1.01
CA GLY A 509 1.08 -1.37 -0.37
C GLY A 509 -0.42 -1.42 -0.68
N GLU A 510 -0.80 -2.00 -1.82
CA GLU A 510 -2.19 -2.02 -2.30
C GLU A 510 -2.62 -3.46 -2.60
N THR A 511 -3.61 -3.97 -1.84
CA THR A 511 -4.20 -5.29 -2.09
C THR A 511 -5.33 -5.24 -3.13
N SER A 512 -5.66 -6.38 -3.74
CA SER A 512 -6.83 -6.52 -4.62
C SER A 512 -7.96 -7.26 -3.91
N VAL A 513 -9.19 -7.06 -4.39
CA VAL A 513 -10.34 -7.93 -4.07
C VAL A 513 -10.91 -8.49 -5.36
N THR A 514 -10.96 -9.80 -5.47
CA THR A 514 -11.70 -10.48 -6.52
C THR A 514 -13.18 -10.51 -6.13
N VAL A 515 -13.95 -9.53 -6.62
CA VAL A 515 -15.40 -9.42 -6.32
C VAL A 515 -16.16 -10.59 -6.95
N GLN A 516 -16.86 -11.34 -6.11
CA GLN A 516 -17.68 -12.52 -6.47
C GLN A 516 -19.11 -12.40 -5.94
N GLY A 517 -19.31 -11.75 -4.79
CA GLY A 517 -20.62 -11.47 -4.20
C GLY A 517 -21.20 -10.11 -4.59
N THR A 518 -22.21 -9.69 -3.83
CA THR A 518 -22.91 -8.40 -3.97
C THR A 518 -22.86 -7.54 -2.71
N GLY A 519 -21.94 -7.84 -1.79
CA GLY A 519 -21.70 -7.11 -0.55
C GLY A 519 -21.07 -5.72 -0.75
N ARG A 520 -20.87 -5.02 0.37
CA ARG A 520 -20.25 -3.68 0.43
C ARG A 520 -18.91 -3.74 1.15
N GLY A 521 -17.97 -2.90 0.71
CA GLY A 521 -16.69 -2.65 1.39
C GLY A 521 -15.52 -2.48 0.43
N GLY A 522 -14.33 -2.82 0.92
CA GLY A 522 -13.10 -2.74 0.17
C GLY A 522 -12.03 -3.69 0.69
N ARG A 523 -10.81 -3.49 0.21
CA ARG A 523 -9.68 -4.40 0.40
C ARG A 523 -9.16 -4.45 1.83
N ASN A 524 -9.35 -3.39 2.63
CA ASN A 524 -8.92 -3.34 4.02
C ASN A 524 -9.96 -3.98 4.95
N ALA A 525 -11.25 -3.75 4.71
CA ALA A 525 -12.34 -4.45 5.37
C ALA A 525 -12.31 -5.95 5.05
N GLU A 526 -12.12 -6.34 3.79
CA GLU A 526 -11.99 -7.76 3.42
C GLU A 526 -10.73 -8.40 4.04
N TYR A 527 -9.58 -7.71 4.02
CA TYR A 527 -8.38 -8.16 4.73
C TYR A 527 -8.63 -8.39 6.22
N LEU A 528 -9.31 -7.48 6.93
CA LEU A 528 -9.58 -7.64 8.36
C LEU A 528 -10.62 -8.72 8.66
N LEU A 529 -11.63 -8.89 7.81
CA LEU A 529 -12.63 -9.94 7.99
C LEU A 529 -12.01 -11.33 7.74
N ALA A 530 -11.18 -11.47 6.70
CA ALA A 530 -10.38 -12.67 6.48
C ALA A 530 -9.38 -12.94 7.62
N LEU A 531 -8.76 -11.89 8.19
CA LEU A 531 -7.86 -12.00 9.34
C LEU A 531 -8.60 -12.50 10.59
N ALA A 532 -9.82 -12.00 10.84
CA ALA A 532 -10.68 -12.46 11.93
C ALA A 532 -11.06 -13.95 11.75
N VAL A 533 -11.52 -14.32 10.55
CA VAL A 533 -11.89 -15.72 10.19
C VAL A 533 -10.69 -16.67 10.31
N ALA A 534 -9.48 -16.21 9.97
CA ALA A 534 -8.24 -16.99 10.12
C ALA A 534 -7.82 -17.17 11.59
N PHE A 535 -8.04 -16.16 12.44
CA PHE A 535 -7.71 -16.22 13.87
C PHE A 535 -8.66 -17.09 14.70
N GLN A 536 -9.95 -17.16 14.38
CA GLN A 536 -10.96 -17.92 15.14
C GLN A 536 -11.00 -17.58 16.65
N SER A 537 -10.75 -16.30 16.99
CA SER A 537 -10.52 -15.74 18.34
C SER A 537 -9.12 -15.99 18.90
N VAL A 538 -8.33 -14.91 19.02
CA VAL A 538 -7.00 -14.91 19.63
C VAL A 538 -6.92 -13.77 20.67
N PRO A 539 -6.77 -14.08 21.97
CA PRO A 539 -6.61 -13.07 23.02
C PRO A 539 -5.36 -12.20 22.82
N GLY A 540 -5.42 -10.94 23.24
CA GLY A 540 -4.29 -10.01 23.18
C GLY A 540 -3.94 -9.44 21.80
N VAL A 541 -4.61 -9.91 20.74
CA VAL A 541 -4.42 -9.42 19.36
C VAL A 541 -5.47 -8.36 19.00
N TYR A 542 -4.99 -7.27 18.38
CA TYR A 542 -5.81 -6.22 17.77
C TYR A 542 -5.25 -5.92 16.38
N ALA A 543 -6.07 -5.45 15.44
CA ALA A 543 -5.57 -4.98 14.14
C ALA A 543 -6.35 -3.75 13.61
N ILE A 544 -5.70 -3.03 12.69
CA ILE A 544 -6.29 -1.96 11.88
C ILE A 544 -5.81 -2.13 10.44
N ALA A 545 -6.69 -1.81 9.49
CA ALA A 545 -6.37 -1.73 8.07
C ALA A 545 -7.20 -0.60 7.48
N CYS A 546 -6.56 0.35 6.80
CA CYS A 546 -7.23 1.50 6.18
C CYS A 546 -6.51 1.96 4.91
N ASP A 547 -7.25 2.39 3.87
CA ASP A 547 -6.68 3.24 2.80
C ASP A 547 -6.35 4.61 3.42
N THR A 548 -5.15 5.13 3.14
CA THR A 548 -4.72 6.44 3.63
C THR A 548 -5.40 7.62 2.96
N ASP A 549 -6.18 7.44 1.89
CA ASP A 549 -7.03 8.49 1.31
C ASP A 549 -8.33 8.75 2.11
N GLY A 550 -8.78 7.74 2.88
CA GLY A 550 -9.99 7.77 3.68
C GLY A 550 -11.20 6.97 3.14
N ILE A 551 -11.07 6.22 2.04
CA ILE A 551 -12.17 5.48 1.38
C ILE A 551 -11.72 4.06 0.95
N ASP A 552 -12.10 3.02 1.71
CA ASP A 552 -11.84 1.61 1.40
C ASP A 552 -12.88 1.04 0.43
N GLY A 553 -12.71 1.29 -0.87
CA GLY A 553 -13.55 0.72 -1.93
C GLY A 553 -14.89 1.45 -2.10
N THR A 554 -15.97 0.88 -1.56
CA THR A 554 -17.31 1.49 -1.53
C THR A 554 -17.59 2.14 -0.18
N GLU A 555 -18.61 3.01 -0.12
CA GLU A 555 -19.05 3.74 1.09
C GLU A 555 -18.07 4.85 1.55
N ASP A 556 -18.02 5.15 2.85
CA ASP A 556 -17.44 6.36 3.45
C ASP A 556 -16.35 6.09 4.52
N ASN A 557 -16.04 4.83 4.79
CA ASN A 557 -15.04 4.41 5.76
C ASN A 557 -13.64 4.34 5.12
N ALA A 558 -12.61 4.69 5.88
CA ALA A 558 -11.21 4.46 5.52
C ALA A 558 -10.82 2.98 5.62
N GLY A 559 -11.57 2.20 6.40
CA GLY A 559 -11.30 0.79 6.68
C GLY A 559 -12.03 0.36 7.95
N ALA A 560 -11.39 -0.50 8.77
CA ALA A 560 -11.97 -1.00 10.02
C ALA A 560 -10.90 -1.31 11.08
N VAL A 561 -11.34 -1.72 12.27
CA VAL A 561 -10.51 -2.25 13.37
C VAL A 561 -11.02 -3.61 13.85
N LEU A 562 -10.07 -4.46 14.25
CA LEU A 562 -10.28 -5.79 14.80
C LEU A 562 -9.84 -5.81 16.27
N GLY A 563 -10.67 -6.34 17.15
CA GLY A 563 -10.33 -6.65 18.54
C GLY A 563 -10.40 -8.15 18.83
N PRO A 564 -9.92 -8.60 20.00
CA PRO A 564 -9.96 -10.02 20.39
C PRO A 564 -11.39 -10.53 20.63
N ASP A 565 -12.38 -9.62 20.71
CA ASP A 565 -13.79 -9.90 20.98
C ASP A 565 -14.69 -9.82 19.73
N THR A 566 -14.16 -9.35 18.59
CA THR A 566 -14.95 -9.02 17.38
C THR A 566 -15.79 -10.20 16.88
N LEU A 567 -15.26 -11.43 16.86
CA LEU A 567 -16.03 -12.61 16.47
C LEU A 567 -17.12 -12.99 17.47
N GLN A 568 -16.90 -12.77 18.78
CA GLN A 568 -17.94 -13.03 19.79
C GLN A 568 -19.08 -12.02 19.63
N ARG A 569 -18.77 -10.72 19.52
CA ARG A 569 -19.77 -9.68 19.24
C ARG A 569 -20.53 -9.95 17.92
N ALA A 570 -19.89 -10.52 16.91
CA ALA A 570 -20.54 -10.92 15.68
C ALA A 570 -21.55 -12.07 15.89
N VAL A 571 -21.16 -13.13 16.61
CA VAL A 571 -22.04 -14.25 16.99
C VAL A 571 -23.21 -13.78 17.85
N ASP A 572 -22.97 -12.88 18.80
CA ASP A 572 -24.01 -12.30 19.68
C ASP A 572 -25.05 -11.47 18.90
N LEU A 573 -24.67 -10.95 17.72
CA LEU A 573 -25.56 -10.25 16.76
C LEU A 573 -26.11 -11.17 15.65
N GLY A 574 -25.75 -12.46 15.62
CA GLY A 574 -26.18 -13.41 14.59
C GLY A 574 -25.49 -13.24 13.23
N LEU A 575 -24.32 -12.61 13.17
CA LEU A 575 -23.56 -12.35 11.95
C LEU A 575 -22.62 -13.52 11.62
N ASP A 576 -22.80 -14.14 10.44
CA ASP A 576 -21.83 -15.12 9.92
C ASP A 576 -20.67 -14.40 9.20
N ALA A 577 -19.53 -14.35 9.90
CA ALA A 577 -18.29 -13.75 9.40
C ALA A 577 -17.74 -14.41 8.11
N ARG A 578 -18.04 -15.70 7.86
CA ARG A 578 -17.60 -16.39 6.64
C ARG A 578 -18.55 -16.10 5.48
N ALA A 579 -19.86 -16.20 5.70
CA ALA A 579 -20.83 -15.89 4.66
C ALA A 579 -20.72 -14.43 4.18
N LEU A 580 -20.42 -13.49 5.09
CA LEU A 580 -20.15 -12.09 4.73
C LEU A 580 -18.82 -11.94 3.97
N LEU A 581 -17.77 -12.69 4.31
CA LEU A 581 -16.50 -12.69 3.58
C LEU A 581 -16.64 -13.25 2.15
N ASP A 582 -17.36 -14.36 2.01
CA ASP A 582 -17.62 -14.99 0.72
C ASP A 582 -18.51 -14.11 -0.18
N ASN A 583 -19.35 -13.25 0.40
CA ASN A 583 -20.14 -12.23 -0.31
C ASN A 583 -19.40 -10.89 -0.55
N ASN A 584 -18.12 -10.77 -0.17
CA ASN A 584 -17.35 -9.50 -0.16
C ASN A 584 -17.98 -8.37 0.69
N ASP A 585 -18.77 -8.69 1.73
CA ASP A 585 -19.56 -7.74 2.53
C ASP A 585 -18.86 -7.30 3.83
N GLY A 586 -17.57 -6.93 3.71
CA GLY A 586 -16.74 -6.52 4.84
C GLY A 586 -17.26 -5.25 5.55
N TYR A 587 -17.87 -4.32 4.81
CA TYR A 587 -18.46 -3.10 5.39
C TYR A 587 -19.58 -3.46 6.37
N SER A 588 -20.55 -4.26 5.94
CA SER A 588 -21.76 -4.51 6.73
C SER A 588 -21.44 -5.27 8.03
N PHE A 589 -20.42 -6.14 8.00
CA PHE A 589 -19.87 -6.79 9.19
C PHE A 589 -19.34 -5.77 10.22
N PHE A 590 -18.37 -4.92 9.84
CA PHE A 590 -17.77 -3.95 10.78
C PHE A 590 -18.71 -2.79 11.13
N ALA A 591 -19.66 -2.44 10.25
CA ALA A 591 -20.71 -1.44 10.51
C ALA A 591 -21.63 -1.89 11.65
N ALA A 592 -22.13 -3.13 11.61
CA ALA A 592 -23.00 -3.69 12.64
C ALA A 592 -22.31 -3.80 14.01
N LEU A 593 -20.98 -3.88 14.02
CA LEU A 593 -20.15 -3.99 15.22
C LEU A 593 -19.68 -2.64 15.79
N GLY A 594 -19.89 -1.53 15.08
CA GLY A 594 -19.33 -0.22 15.44
C GLY A 594 -17.80 -0.13 15.26
N ASP A 595 -17.23 -0.96 14.39
CA ASP A 595 -15.79 -1.20 14.22
C ASP A 595 -15.22 -0.61 12.91
N LEU A 596 -16.00 0.17 12.16
CA LEU A 596 -15.49 0.95 11.03
C LEU A 596 -14.58 2.11 11.47
N VAL A 597 -13.56 2.40 10.67
CA VAL A 597 -12.74 3.61 10.80
C VAL A 597 -13.21 4.64 9.78
N VAL A 598 -13.84 5.72 10.24
CA VAL A 598 -14.37 6.79 9.37
C VAL A 598 -13.56 8.06 9.60
N THR A 599 -12.71 8.44 8.64
CA THR A 599 -11.88 9.66 8.69
C THR A 599 -12.50 10.83 7.93
N GLY A 600 -13.42 10.56 7.01
CA GLY A 600 -13.65 11.44 5.86
C GLY A 600 -12.42 11.51 4.94
N PRO A 601 -12.42 12.39 3.92
CA PRO A 601 -11.31 12.51 2.99
C PRO A 601 -10.07 13.07 3.70
N THR A 602 -9.04 12.24 3.88
CA THR A 602 -7.75 12.67 4.48
C THR A 602 -7.06 13.68 3.55
N ARG A 603 -7.27 13.51 2.23
CA ARG A 603 -6.59 14.21 1.14
C ARG A 603 -5.06 14.01 1.13
N THR A 604 -4.60 12.85 1.60
CA THR A 604 -3.33 12.25 1.15
C THR A 604 -3.61 10.96 0.37
N ASN A 605 -2.58 10.27 -0.13
CA ASN A 605 -2.67 8.88 -0.59
C ASN A 605 -1.28 8.25 -0.66
N VAL A 606 -1.04 7.24 0.16
CA VAL A 606 0.14 6.36 0.13
C VAL A 606 -0.28 4.89 0.23
N ASN A 607 -1.43 4.54 -0.36
CA ASN A 607 -2.11 3.23 -0.29
C ASN A 607 -2.48 2.83 1.15
N ASP A 608 -2.48 1.53 1.44
CA ASP A 608 -2.99 1.00 2.69
C ASP A 608 -2.00 1.17 3.84
N PHE A 609 -2.54 1.42 5.02
CA PHE A 609 -1.86 1.24 6.29
C PHE A 609 -2.49 0.05 7.03
N ARG A 610 -1.70 -0.99 7.29
CA ARG A 610 -2.08 -2.17 8.07
C ARG A 610 -1.18 -2.30 9.30
N ALA A 611 -1.77 -2.43 10.48
CA ALA A 611 -1.04 -2.75 11.71
C ALA A 611 -1.74 -3.84 12.52
N ILE A 612 -0.98 -4.84 12.99
CA ILE A 612 -1.44 -5.87 13.94
C ILE A 612 -0.64 -5.72 15.24
N LEU A 613 -1.32 -5.42 16.33
CA LEU A 613 -0.77 -5.31 17.68
C LEU A 613 -0.95 -6.64 18.42
N VAL A 614 0.13 -7.14 19.03
CA VAL A 614 0.12 -8.31 19.92
C VAL A 614 0.71 -7.87 21.26
N ILE A 615 -0.02 -8.07 22.35
CA ILE A 615 0.32 -7.58 23.69
C ILE A 615 0.85 -8.72 24.57
#